data_AF-A0A7C2NX65-F1
#
_entry.id   AF-A0A7C2NX65-F1
#
_cell.length_a   1.000
_cell.length_b   1.000
_cell.length_c   1.000
_cell.angle_alpha   90.00
_cell.angle_beta   90.00
_cell.angle_gamma   90.00
#
_symmetry.space_group_name_H-M   'P 1'
#
loop_
_entity.id
_entity.type
_entity.pdbx_description
1 polymer ?
#
loop_
_entity_poly.entity_id
_entity_poly.type
_entity_poly.pdbx_seq_one_letter_code
_entity_poly.pdbx_strand_id
1 'polypeptide(L)' 'MWCLYALKGRQPRKLVATFDSEQQLLAYVQWATLAHKPDGTRTFEQKTPLTGYTGFEHENCPDLGSVDLPHNPTPGML' A
#
# COMPACT_ATOMS: atom_id res chain seq x y z
N MET A 1 -13.54 -6.03 -1.48
CA MET A 1 -12.41 -5.53 -0.68
C MET A 1 -11.15 -5.69 -1.48
N TRP A 2 -10.21 -4.77 -1.36
CA TRP A 2 -8.93 -4.76 -2.05
C TRP A 2 -7.80 -4.73 -1.04
N CYS A 3 -6.73 -5.46 -1.33
CA CYS A 3 -5.60 -5.58 -0.42
C CYS A 3 -4.36 -4.95 -1.05
N LEU A 4 -3.69 -4.10 -0.25
CA LEU A 4 -2.47 -3.42 -0.63
C LEU A 4 -1.29 -4.14 0.00
N TYR A 5 -0.39 -4.62 -0.85
CA TYR A 5 0.85 -5.25 -0.45
C TYR A 5 2.03 -4.34 -0.69
N ALA A 6 2.94 -4.27 0.26
CA ALA A 6 4.19 -3.54 0.16
C ALA A 6 5.34 -4.48 -0.25
N LEU A 7 6.19 -4.02 -1.17
CA LEU A 7 7.33 -4.78 -1.71
C LEU A 7 8.67 -4.16 -1.31
N LYS A 8 9.64 -4.98 -0.92
CA LYS A 8 10.99 -4.54 -0.57
C LYS A 8 12.05 -5.55 -1.00
N GLY A 9 12.76 -5.25 -2.09
CA GLY A 9 13.84 -6.10 -2.58
C GLY A 9 13.39 -7.55 -2.79
N ARG A 10 14.10 -8.50 -2.16
CA ARG A 10 13.78 -9.94 -2.21
C ARG A 10 12.88 -10.43 -1.06
N GLN A 11 12.34 -9.53 -0.23
CA GLN A 11 11.45 -9.93 0.86
C GLN A 11 10.07 -10.33 0.31
N PRO A 12 9.38 -11.28 0.97
CA PRO A 12 8.01 -11.57 0.62
C PRO A 12 7.14 -10.32 0.76
N ARG A 13 6.17 -10.18 -0.14
CA ARG A 13 5.20 -9.08 -0.12
C ARG A 13 4.44 -9.10 1.21
N LYS A 14 4.27 -7.92 1.82
CA LYS A 14 3.59 -7.78 3.12
C LYS A 14 2.26 -7.08 2.90
N LEU A 15 1.17 -7.65 3.41
CA LEU A 15 -0.12 -6.95 3.45
C LEU A 15 -0.03 -5.78 4.45
N VAL A 16 -0.35 -4.57 4.00
CA VAL A 16 -0.14 -3.34 4.80
C VAL A 16 -1.39 -2.49 4.96
N ALA A 17 -2.38 -2.62 4.09
CA ALA A 17 -3.67 -1.93 4.21
C ALA A 17 -4.75 -2.66 3.40
N THR A 18 -6.01 -2.41 3.74
CA THR A 18 -7.17 -2.88 2.98
C THR A 18 -8.04 -1.70 2.54
N PHE A 19 -8.80 -1.89 1.47
CA PHE A 19 -9.65 -0.85 0.88
C PHE A 19 -11.00 -1.41 0.45
N ASP A 20 -12.04 -0.58 0.44
CA ASP A 20 -13.35 -1.00 -0.06
C ASP A 20 -13.32 -1.20 -1.58
N SER A 21 -12.56 -0.35 -2.29
CA SER A 21 -12.49 -0.32 -3.75
C SER A 21 -11.05 -0.21 -4.28
N GLU A 22 -10.83 -0.71 -5.48
CA GLU A 22 -9.54 -0.58 -6.18
C GLU A 22 -9.19 0.89 -6.41
N GLN A 23 -10.20 1.69 -6.74
CA GLN A 23 -10.06 3.11 -7.04
C GLN A 23 -9.51 3.89 -5.84
N GLN A 24 -10.01 3.61 -4.63
CA GLN A 24 -9.48 4.20 -3.40
C GLN A 24 -8.04 3.74 -3.12
N LEU A 25 -7.73 2.46 -3.33
CA LEU A 25 -6.37 1.95 -3.19
C LEU A 25 -5.42 2.68 -4.13
N LEU A 26 -5.78 2.79 -5.42
CA LEU A 26 -4.93 3.44 -6.42
C LEU A 26 -4.76 4.93 -6.13
N ALA A 27 -5.83 5.63 -5.72
CA ALA A 27 -5.75 7.03 -5.30
C ALA A 27 -4.84 7.21 -4.09
N TYR A 28 -4.94 6.31 -3.11
CA TYR A 28 -4.07 6.29 -1.94
C TYR A 28 -2.61 6.07 -2.32
N VAL A 29 -2.31 5.07 -3.14
CA VAL A 29 -0.93 4.79 -3.58
C VAL A 29 -0.36 5.95 -4.39
N GLN A 30 -1.17 6.57 -5.26
CA GLN A 30 -0.75 7.73 -6.03
C GLN A 30 -0.39 8.89 -5.12
N TRP A 31 -1.23 9.20 -4.13
CA TRP A 31 -0.93 10.21 -3.12
C TRP A 31 0.31 9.86 -2.29
N ALA A 32 0.43 8.60 -1.85
CA ALA A 32 1.53 8.13 -1.03
C ALA A 32 2.87 8.02 -1.80
N THR A 33 2.88 8.12 -3.13
CA THR A 33 4.11 8.01 -3.92
C THR A 33 4.76 9.37 -4.08
N LEU A 34 5.91 9.55 -3.45
CA LEU A 34 6.73 10.77 -3.54
C LEU A 34 7.49 10.88 -4.86
N ALA A 35 8.05 9.75 -5.32
CA ALA A 35 8.90 9.75 -6.51
C ALA A 35 8.91 8.39 -7.20
N HIS A 36 8.95 8.43 -8.53
CA HIS A 36 9.18 7.28 -9.40
C HIS A 36 10.64 7.30 -9.85
N LYS A 37 11.38 6.25 -9.53
CA LYS A 37 12.79 6.12 -9.93
C LYS A 37 12.89 5.39 -11.27
N PRO A 38 13.93 5.68 -12.08
CA PRO A 38 14.11 5.07 -13.39
C PRO A 38 14.40 3.57 -13.35
N ASP A 39 14.78 3.03 -12.18
CA ASP A 39 14.94 1.58 -11.93
C ASP A 39 13.60 0.87 -11.69
N GLY A 40 12.47 1.57 -11.83
CA GLY A 40 11.12 1.05 -11.59
C GLY A 40 10.70 1.05 -10.12
N THR A 41 11.58 1.46 -9.20
CA THR A 41 11.24 1.56 -7.78
C THR A 41 10.50 2.86 -7.47
N ARG A 42 9.72 2.84 -6.39
CA ARG A 42 8.99 4.00 -5.87
C ARG A 42 9.51 4.39 -4.51
N THR A 43 9.49 5.69 -4.25
CA THR A 43 9.70 6.24 -2.92
C THR A 43 8.34 6.68 -2.40
N PHE A 44 7.99 6.26 -1.19
CA PHE A 44 6.69 6.57 -0.58
C PHE A 44 6.84 7.58 0.55
N GLU A 45 5.77 8.32 0.81
CA GLU A 45 5.63 9.31 1.88
C GLU A 45 5.96 8.68 3.25
N GLN A 46 6.62 9.46 4.09
CA GLN A 46 6.86 9.07 5.47
C GLN A 46 5.53 9.06 6.24
N LYS A 47 5.33 8.08 7.13
CA LYS A 47 4.04 7.84 7.82
C LYS A 47 2.95 7.27 6.91
N THR A 48 3.33 6.37 6.03
CA THR A 48 2.38 5.51 5.32
C THR A 48 2.73 4.06 5.63
N PRO A 49 1.80 3.10 5.47
CA PRO A 49 2.13 1.68 5.57
C PRO A 49 3.15 1.22 4.50
N LEU A 50 3.42 2.07 3.49
CA LEU A 50 4.42 1.87 2.44
C LEU A 50 5.78 2.50 2.77
N THR A 51 5.93 3.18 3.92
CA THR A 51 7.21 3.78 4.32
C THR A 51 8.33 2.73 4.38
N GLY A 52 9.43 3.00 3.67
CA GLY A 52 10.60 2.11 3.64
C GLY A 52 10.49 0.93 2.68
N TYR A 53 9.42 0.85 1.89
CA TYR A 53 9.23 -0.08 0.77
C TYR A 53 9.59 0.57 -0.56
N THR A 54 9.86 -0.25 -1.58
CA THR A 54 10.31 0.19 -2.90
C THR A 54 9.29 -0.09 -4.01
N GLY A 55 8.19 -0.77 -3.67
CA GLY A 55 7.10 -1.06 -4.59
C GLY A 55 5.85 -1.47 -3.84
N PHE A 56 4.79 -1.74 -4.60
CA PHE A 56 3.52 -2.21 -4.08
C PHE A 56 2.85 -3.13 -5.10
N GLU A 57 1.95 -3.97 -4.62
CA GLU A 57 1.02 -4.77 -5.43
C GLU A 57 -0.37 -4.61 -4.84
N HIS A 58 -1.39 -4.88 -5.66
CA HIS A 58 -2.77 -4.94 -5.21
C HIS A 58 -3.49 -6.12 -5.84
N GLU A 59 -4.39 -6.71 -5.07
CA GLU A 59 -5.27 -7.76 -5.55
C GLU A 59 -6.63 -7.69 -4.88
N ASN A 60 -7.61 -8.35 -5.49
CA ASN A 60 -8.91 -8.54 -4.89
C ASN A 60 -8.74 -9.39 -3.64
N CYS A 61 -9.14 -8.85 -2.50
CA CYS A 61 -8.85 -9.46 -1.22
C CYS A 61 -9.97 -10.44 -0.82
N PRO A 62 -9.64 -11.69 -0.48
CA PRO A 62 -10.61 -12.56 0.19
C PRO A 62 -11.01 -11.95 1.53
N ASP A 63 -12.11 -12.42 2.10
CA ASP A 63 -12.49 -12.04 3.46
C ASP A 63 -11.38 -12.47 4.43
N LEU A 64 -10.65 -11.49 4.97
CA LEU A 64 -9.52 -11.71 5.87
C LEU A 64 -9.96 -11.86 7.33
N GLY A 65 -11.26 -11.73 7.63
CA GLY A 65 -11.76 -11.59 9.00
C GLY A 65 -11.19 -10.34 9.69
N SER A 66 -11.14 -10.38 11.03
CA SER A 66 -10.61 -9.28 11.84
C SER A 66 -9.08 -9.22 11.79
N VAL A 67 -8.55 -8.64 10.71
CA VAL A 67 -7.13 -8.28 10.62
C VAL A 67 -6.89 -6.90 11.23
N ASP A 68 -5.87 -6.79 12.09
CA ASP A 68 -5.43 -5.51 12.67
C ASP A 68 -4.58 -4.74 11.65
N LEU A 69 -5.24 -4.31 10.57
CA LEU A 69 -4.64 -3.54 9.48
C LEU A 69 -5.44 -2.27 9.26
N PRO A 70 -4.77 -1.16 8.90
CA PRO A 70 -5.47 0.07 8.55
C PRO A 70 -6.38 -0.17 7.34
N HIS A 71 -7.66 0.11 7.51
CA HIS A 71 -8.69 0.00 6.48
C HIS A 71 -9.01 1.39 5.94
N ASN A 72 -8.94 1.56 4.62
CA ASN A 72 -9.05 2.86 3.92
C ASN A 72 -8.21 3.98 4.57
N PRO A 73 -6.88 3.80 4.73
CA PRO A 73 -6.04 4.85 5.30
C PRO A 73 -6.16 6.15 4.51
N THR A 74 -6.26 7.28 5.22
CA THR A 74 -6.32 8.62 4.62
C THR A 74 -5.07 9.44 4.96
N PRO A 75 -4.76 10.48 4.15
CA PRO A 75 -3.68 11.43 4.43
C PRO A 75 -3.85 12.05 5.83
N GLY A 76 -3.06 11.60 6.80
CA GLY A 76 -3.08 12.14 8.17
C GLY A 76 -3.50 11.17 9.29
N MET A 77 -3.79 9.89 8.97
CA MET A 77 -4.13 8.87 9.98
C MET A 77 -2.94 8.19 10.68
N LEU A 78 -1.69 8.54 10.34
CA LEU A 78 -0.45 7.92 10.85
C LEU A 78 0.55 8.93 11.42
#